data_AF-X6C9N7-F1
#
_entry.id   AF-X6C9N7-F1
#
_cell.length_a   1.000
_cell.length_b   1.000
_cell.length_c   1.000
_cell.angle_alpha   90.00
_cell.angle_beta   90.00
_cell.angle_gamma   90.00
#
_symmetry.space_group_name_H-M   'P 1'
#
loop_
_entity.id
_entity.type
_entity.pdbx_description
1 polymer ?
#
loop_
_entity_poly.entity_id
_entity_poly.type
_entity_poly.pdbx_seq_one_letter_code
_entity_poly.pdbx_strand_id
1 'polypeptide(L)'
;MGGTRLKQWRNVGTSASFLRISKKWADMPRPLQRATLEAGLKLDINRLIRNDFLRPGSYRSCSVTWTDSYSGEPRAAATITADMSSPEGWFEVRINNEIQRIPLWTMPRHFGGRQWYFACPRLHVPVSVLWMPPGAVRFASKRHWGRQVAYQSQFLDQTGRAHQGKAKIKRRLCSIGSFDPDEWDFPPKPKWMRQRTYDKAEVKFDHYEEMLEAGTWELVARLKGFF
;
A
#
# COMPACT_ATOMS: atom_id res chain seq x y z
N MET A 1 -13.70 73.43 15.94
CA MET A 1 -13.35 72.69 17.17
C MET A 1 -14.22 71.46 17.25
N GLY A 2 -13.65 70.31 17.59
CA GLY A 2 -14.40 69.05 17.80
C GLY A 2 -14.01 67.93 16.83
N GLY A 3 -12.75 67.50 16.87
CA GLY A 3 -12.37 66.21 16.31
C GLY A 3 -12.69 65.08 17.28
N THR A 4 -13.32 64.01 16.81
CA THR A 4 -13.45 62.76 17.56
C THR A 4 -13.08 61.55 16.69
N ARG A 5 -11.86 61.11 16.99
CA ARG A 5 -11.18 59.82 16.78
C ARG A 5 -12.03 58.62 17.22
N LEU A 6 -11.93 57.46 16.55
CA LEU A 6 -12.05 56.09 17.11
C LEU A 6 -11.63 55.08 16.01
N LYS A 7 -10.37 54.66 15.93
CA LYS A 7 -9.68 53.53 16.61
C LYS A 7 -9.59 52.25 15.74
N GLN A 8 -8.40 52.13 15.16
CA GLN A 8 -7.70 50.89 14.80
C GLN A 8 -7.95 49.74 15.78
N TRP A 9 -8.17 48.55 15.22
CA TRP A 9 -8.02 47.28 15.93
C TRP A 9 -6.63 46.69 15.68
N ARG A 10 -6.10 46.12 16.77
CA ARG A 10 -4.70 45.80 17.02
C ARG A 10 -4.28 44.49 16.35
N ASN A 11 -3.05 44.50 15.81
CA ASN A 11 -2.21 43.32 15.63
C ASN A 11 -1.95 42.67 16.99
N VAL A 12 -2.25 41.38 17.11
CA VAL A 12 -1.71 40.52 18.18
C VAL A 12 -0.70 39.59 17.52
N GLY A 13 0.56 39.77 17.91
CA GLY A 13 1.70 39.06 17.36
C GLY A 13 1.73 37.59 17.79
N THR A 14 2.14 36.75 16.86
CA THR A 14 2.52 35.36 17.14
C THR A 14 4.03 35.31 17.25
N SER A 15 4.50 35.06 18.47
CA SER A 15 5.90 34.86 18.85
C SER A 15 6.56 33.79 17.97
N ALA A 16 7.59 34.20 17.23
CA ALA A 16 8.53 33.30 16.58
C ALA A 16 9.73 33.13 17.50
N SER A 17 9.91 31.94 18.06
CA SER A 17 11.25 31.44 18.41
C SER A 17 11.23 29.99 18.89
N PHE A 18 12.35 29.33 18.58
CA PHE A 18 12.85 28.02 19.01
C PHE A 18 12.43 26.78 18.20
N LEU A 19 13.31 26.42 17.25
CA LEU A 19 14.29 25.36 17.50
C LEU A 19 15.42 25.43 16.44
N ARG A 20 16.64 25.71 16.89
CA ARG A 20 17.88 25.52 16.13
C ARG A 20 18.03 24.02 15.85
N ILE A 21 17.79 23.60 14.62
CA ILE A 21 18.10 22.23 14.17
C ILE A 21 19.62 22.15 13.96
N SER A 22 20.25 21.21 14.66
CA SER A 22 21.70 21.03 14.67
C SER A 22 22.24 20.67 13.27
N LYS A 23 23.46 21.14 12.98
CA LYS A 23 24.18 21.00 11.70
C LYS A 23 24.57 19.55 11.33
N LYS A 24 24.18 18.55 12.12
CA LYS A 24 24.51 17.12 11.94
C LYS A 24 23.52 16.34 11.05
N TRP A 25 22.47 16.97 10.52
CA TRP A 25 21.42 16.30 9.73
C TRP A 25 21.61 16.36 8.21
N ALA A 26 22.79 16.78 7.73
CA ALA A 26 23.04 16.97 6.31
C ALA A 26 23.28 15.67 5.52
N ASP A 27 23.40 14.51 6.19
CA ASP A 27 23.80 13.24 5.54
C ASP A 27 22.83 12.07 5.79
N MET A 28 21.53 12.37 5.95
CA MET A 28 20.48 11.35 5.92
C MET A 28 19.80 11.33 4.54
N PRO A 29 19.52 10.14 3.97
CA PRO A 29 18.64 10.05 2.81
C PRO A 29 17.33 10.76 3.15
N ARG A 30 16.90 11.68 2.27
CA ARG A 30 15.81 12.63 2.54
C ARG A 30 14.62 11.93 3.20
N PRO A 31 14.08 12.43 4.33
CA PRO A 31 12.89 11.85 4.93
C PRO A 31 11.78 11.77 3.89
N LEU A 32 11.07 10.63 3.85
CA LEU A 32 9.97 10.34 2.95
C LEU A 32 8.93 11.48 3.03
N GLN A 33 8.97 12.44 2.12
CA GLN A 33 7.97 13.54 2.08
C GLN A 33 6.55 13.03 1.78
N ARG A 34 6.39 11.75 1.45
CA ARG A 34 5.14 11.09 1.07
C ARG A 34 5.01 9.78 1.84
N ALA A 35 3.83 9.48 2.36
CA ALA A 35 3.56 8.21 3.03
C ALA A 35 3.51 7.06 2.02
N THR A 36 4.02 5.88 2.40
CA THR A 36 3.91 4.66 1.60
C THR A 36 2.51 4.07 1.74
N LEU A 37 1.87 3.78 0.60
CA LEU A 37 0.53 3.17 0.59
C LEU A 37 0.51 1.78 1.24
N GLU A 38 1.56 1.00 1.00
CA GLU A 38 1.73 -0.37 1.50
C GLU A 38 2.00 -0.43 3.01
N ALA A 39 2.39 0.68 3.64
CA ALA A 39 2.44 0.79 5.09
C ALA A 39 1.07 1.13 5.71
N GLY A 40 0.08 1.49 4.89
CA GLY A 40 -1.30 1.71 5.33
C GLY A 40 -2.15 0.45 5.25
N LEU A 41 -3.45 0.61 5.51
CA LEU A 41 -4.44 -0.43 5.25
C LEU A 41 -4.97 -0.34 3.83
N LYS A 42 -5.25 -1.49 3.24
CA LYS A 42 -5.75 -1.63 1.86
C LYS A 42 -7.03 -2.45 1.83
N LEU A 43 -8.05 -1.92 1.16
CA LEU A 43 -9.25 -2.65 0.76
C LEU A 43 -9.26 -2.80 -0.76
N ASP A 44 -9.40 -4.04 -1.24
CA ASP A 44 -9.41 -4.38 -2.66
C ASP A 44 -10.64 -5.25 -2.93
N ILE A 45 -11.67 -4.67 -3.55
CA ILE A 45 -12.98 -5.34 -3.68
C ILE A 45 -12.87 -6.65 -4.45
N ASN A 46 -12.01 -6.70 -5.47
CA ASN A 46 -11.82 -7.90 -6.27
C ASN A 46 -11.14 -9.00 -5.46
N ARG A 47 -10.18 -8.65 -4.59
CA ARG A 47 -9.53 -9.61 -3.70
C ARG A 47 -10.49 -10.10 -2.61
N LEU A 48 -11.29 -9.22 -2.04
CA LEU A 48 -12.30 -9.58 -1.04
C LEU A 48 -13.34 -10.53 -1.63
N ILE A 49 -13.82 -10.28 -2.84
CA ILE A 49 -14.75 -11.19 -3.54
C ILE A 49 -14.07 -12.52 -3.88
N ARG A 50 -12.86 -12.49 -4.45
CA ARG A 50 -12.13 -13.70 -4.85
C ARG A 50 -11.88 -14.65 -3.67
N ASN A 51 -11.70 -14.09 -2.48
CA ASN A 51 -11.41 -14.84 -1.27
C ASN A 51 -12.69 -15.13 -0.43
N ASP A 52 -13.89 -14.97 -1.02
CA ASP A 52 -15.23 -15.17 -0.41
C ASP A 52 -15.54 -14.34 0.84
N PHE A 53 -14.72 -13.32 1.16
CA PHE A 53 -15.05 -12.35 2.21
C PHE A 53 -16.29 -11.52 1.87
N LEU A 54 -16.49 -11.25 0.58
CA LEU A 54 -17.67 -10.61 0.02
C LEU A 54 -18.24 -11.50 -1.09
N ARG A 55 -19.56 -11.50 -1.27
CA ARG A 55 -20.20 -12.32 -2.30
C ARG A 55 -21.32 -11.53 -3.00
N PRO A 56 -21.17 -11.21 -4.30
CA PRO A 56 -22.24 -10.63 -5.10
C PRO A 56 -23.55 -11.40 -4.98
N GLY A 57 -24.67 -10.68 -4.90
CA GLY A 57 -26.00 -11.26 -4.72
C GLY A 57 -26.36 -11.61 -3.28
N SER A 58 -25.54 -11.23 -2.29
CA SER A 58 -25.79 -11.58 -0.88
C SER A 58 -25.36 -10.50 0.11
N TYR A 59 -25.91 -10.59 1.32
CA TYR A 59 -25.40 -9.92 2.50
C TYR A 59 -24.33 -10.79 3.18
N ARG A 60 -23.22 -10.19 3.60
CA ARG A 60 -22.10 -10.86 4.28
C ARG A 60 -21.53 -9.99 5.39
N SER A 61 -21.12 -10.61 6.48
CA SER A 61 -20.29 -10.00 7.52
C SER A 61 -19.17 -10.95 7.90
N CYS A 62 -17.93 -10.47 7.93
CA CYS A 62 -16.76 -11.26 8.26
C CYS A 62 -15.64 -10.40 8.86
N SER A 63 -14.67 -11.03 9.50
CA SER A 63 -13.48 -10.35 10.01
C SER A 63 -12.33 -10.44 9.02
N VAL A 64 -11.57 -9.36 8.89
CA VAL A 64 -10.33 -9.31 8.09
C VAL A 64 -9.20 -8.80 8.96
N THR A 65 -8.01 -9.37 8.75
CA THR A 65 -6.78 -8.97 9.45
C THR A 65 -5.74 -8.56 8.42
N TRP A 66 -5.13 -7.40 8.64
CA TRP A 66 -3.94 -6.98 7.91
C TRP A 66 -2.73 -7.40 8.72
N THR A 67 -1.87 -8.24 8.15
CA THR A 67 -0.62 -8.67 8.75
C THR A 67 0.56 -7.98 8.09
N ASP A 68 1.62 -7.75 8.86
CA ASP A 68 2.91 -7.37 8.32
C ASP A 68 3.50 -8.56 7.57
N SER A 69 3.92 -8.36 6.32
CA SER A 69 4.46 -9.46 5.52
C SER A 69 5.84 -9.93 5.95
N TYR A 70 6.56 -9.13 6.75
CA TYR A 70 7.91 -9.46 7.24
C TYR A 70 7.87 -10.13 8.60
N SER A 71 7.13 -9.58 9.58
CA SER A 71 7.03 -10.17 10.92
C SER A 71 5.87 -11.16 11.10
N GLY A 72 4.89 -11.17 10.19
CA GLY A 72 3.65 -11.93 10.34
C GLY A 72 2.69 -11.34 11.36
N GLU A 73 3.10 -10.29 12.09
CA GLU A 73 2.31 -9.71 13.17
C GLU A 73 1.06 -8.98 12.64
N PRO A 74 -0.08 -9.09 13.34
CA PRO A 74 -1.28 -8.36 12.97
C PRO A 74 -1.08 -6.86 13.16
N ARG A 75 -1.19 -6.09 12.07
CA ARG A 75 -1.13 -4.62 12.07
C ARG A 75 -2.46 -3.98 12.42
N ALA A 76 -3.55 -4.61 11.98
CA ALA A 76 -4.92 -4.18 12.26
C ALA A 76 -5.88 -5.33 12.01
N ALA A 77 -7.04 -5.29 12.67
CA ALA A 77 -8.18 -6.13 12.36
C ALA A 77 -9.42 -5.25 12.16
N ALA A 78 -10.36 -5.72 11.35
CA ALA A 78 -11.65 -5.09 11.14
C ALA A 78 -12.76 -6.12 11.00
N THR A 79 -13.96 -5.72 11.37
CA THR A 79 -15.17 -6.35 10.85
C THR A 79 -15.56 -5.62 9.56
N ILE A 80 -15.77 -6.37 8.49
CA ILE A 80 -16.34 -5.86 7.25
C ILE A 80 -17.73 -6.45 7.06
N THR A 81 -18.65 -5.62 6.62
CA THR A 81 -20.03 -6.02 6.33
C THR A 81 -20.42 -5.43 4.99
N ALA A 82 -21.08 -6.20 4.13
CA ALA A 82 -21.58 -5.67 2.87
C ALA A 82 -22.92 -6.27 2.51
N ASP A 83 -23.74 -5.44 1.89
CA ASP A 83 -24.92 -5.87 1.16
C ASP A 83 -24.66 -5.68 -0.34
N MET A 84 -24.66 -6.79 -1.05
CA MET A 84 -24.49 -6.86 -2.50
C MET A 84 -25.67 -7.57 -3.17
N SER A 85 -26.83 -7.63 -2.51
CA SER A 85 -28.04 -8.32 -2.99
C SER A 85 -28.68 -7.65 -4.21
N SER A 86 -28.47 -6.34 -4.38
CA SER A 86 -28.99 -5.55 -5.50
C SER A 86 -27.87 -5.00 -6.39
N PRO A 87 -28.14 -4.45 -7.60
CA PRO A 87 -27.13 -3.79 -8.44
C PRO A 87 -26.47 -2.57 -7.80
N GLU A 88 -27.10 -2.02 -6.76
CA GLU A 88 -26.54 -1.02 -5.86
C GLU A 88 -26.35 -1.67 -4.48
N GLY A 89 -25.22 -1.39 -3.84
CA GLY A 89 -24.90 -2.01 -2.57
C GLY A 89 -24.21 -1.05 -1.63
N TRP A 90 -23.85 -1.57 -0.47
CA TRP A 90 -23.01 -0.85 0.47
C TRP A 90 -22.02 -1.79 1.12
N PHE A 91 -20.90 -1.21 1.51
CA PHE A 91 -19.83 -1.85 2.25
C PHE A 91 -19.57 -1.01 3.49
N GLU A 92 -19.43 -1.67 4.63
CA GLU A 92 -19.05 -1.07 5.90
C GLU A 92 -17.77 -1.73 6.36
N VAL A 93 -16.84 -0.92 6.83
CA VAL A 93 -15.66 -1.38 7.56
C VAL A 93 -15.67 -0.76 8.94
N ARG A 94 -15.48 -1.61 9.94
CA ARG A 94 -15.35 -1.24 11.34
C ARG A 94 -13.96 -1.61 11.81
N ILE A 95 -13.13 -0.61 12.09
CA ILE A 95 -11.81 -0.78 12.68
C ILE A 95 -11.86 -0.17 14.07
N ASN A 96 -11.58 -0.97 15.09
CA ASN A 96 -11.79 -0.59 16.48
C ASN A 96 -13.25 -0.12 16.67
N ASN A 97 -13.48 1.14 17.08
CA ASN A 97 -14.81 1.73 17.25
C ASN A 97 -15.21 2.67 16.11
N GLU A 98 -14.39 2.81 15.07
CA GLU A 98 -14.66 3.70 13.94
C GLU A 98 -15.35 2.93 12.81
N ILE A 99 -16.47 3.48 12.34
CA ILE A 99 -17.27 2.88 11.27
C ILE A 99 -17.18 3.78 10.04
N GLN A 100 -16.89 3.17 8.89
CA GLN A 100 -16.98 3.83 7.61
C GLN A 100 -17.87 3.05 6.64
N ARG A 101 -18.98 3.66 6.25
CA ARG A 101 -19.88 3.16 5.21
C ARG A 101 -19.50 3.73 3.84
N ILE A 102 -19.52 2.87 2.83
CA ILE A 102 -18.99 3.08 1.49
C ILE A 102 -20.00 2.52 0.50
N PRO A 103 -20.58 3.33 -0.40
CA PRO A 103 -21.46 2.81 -1.43
C PRO A 103 -20.71 1.86 -2.37
N LEU A 104 -21.41 0.86 -2.89
CA LEU A 104 -20.91 -0.05 -3.90
C LEU A 104 -21.68 0.15 -5.20
N TRP A 105 -20.95 0.23 -6.30
CA TRP A 105 -21.51 0.40 -7.64
C TRP A 105 -21.21 -0.80 -8.52
N THR A 106 -22.12 -1.09 -9.44
CA THR A 106 -21.89 -2.09 -10.50
C THR A 106 -21.74 -1.43 -11.86
N MET A 107 -20.81 -1.93 -12.66
CA MET A 107 -20.69 -1.57 -14.08
C MET A 107 -20.79 -2.82 -14.95
N PRO A 108 -21.54 -2.77 -16.08
CA PRO A 108 -21.58 -3.87 -17.05
C PRO A 108 -20.19 -4.20 -17.58
N ARG A 109 -19.98 -5.47 -17.97
CA ARG A 109 -18.73 -5.95 -18.59
C ARG A 109 -19.00 -6.42 -20.01
N HIS A 110 -17.99 -6.30 -20.88
CA HIS A 110 -18.09 -6.63 -22.30
C HIS A 110 -18.49 -8.10 -22.56
N PHE A 111 -18.03 -9.02 -21.71
CA PHE A 111 -18.30 -10.46 -21.85
C PHE A 111 -19.45 -10.94 -20.94
N GLY A 112 -20.38 -10.04 -20.59
CA GLY A 112 -21.47 -10.32 -19.68
C GLY A 112 -21.09 -10.18 -18.21
N GLY A 113 -22.12 -10.15 -17.35
CA GLY A 113 -21.97 -9.93 -15.92
C GLY A 113 -21.71 -8.47 -15.53
N ARG A 114 -21.48 -8.27 -14.23
CA ARG A 114 -21.25 -6.96 -13.61
C ARG A 114 -19.97 -6.99 -12.79
N GLN A 115 -19.20 -5.91 -12.88
CA GLN A 115 -18.06 -5.71 -12.00
C GLN A 115 -18.43 -4.73 -10.89
N TRP A 116 -18.07 -5.10 -9.67
CA TRP A 116 -18.30 -4.31 -8.48
C TRP A 116 -17.14 -3.36 -8.20
N TYR A 117 -17.48 -2.17 -7.74
CA TYR A 117 -16.53 -1.12 -7.36
C TYR A 117 -16.97 -0.49 -6.04
N PHE A 118 -16.00 -0.03 -5.25
CA PHE A 118 -16.28 0.96 -4.23
C PHE A 118 -16.58 2.30 -4.92
N ALA A 119 -17.57 3.04 -4.44
CA ALA A 119 -17.67 4.47 -4.69
C ALA A 119 -16.74 5.17 -3.71
N CYS A 120 -15.71 5.86 -4.20
CA CYS A 120 -14.76 6.55 -3.31
C CYS A 120 -15.50 7.53 -2.39
N PRO A 121 -15.42 7.41 -1.05
CA PRO A 121 -16.20 8.24 -0.13
C PRO A 121 -15.91 9.75 -0.16
N ARG A 122 -14.85 10.16 -0.87
CA ARG A 122 -14.40 11.55 -0.97
C ARG A 122 -14.58 12.14 -2.37
N LEU A 123 -14.53 11.29 -3.40
CA LEU A 123 -14.55 11.72 -4.80
C LEU A 123 -15.76 11.19 -5.56
N HIS A 124 -16.53 10.26 -4.99
CA HIS A 124 -17.69 9.62 -5.62
C HIS A 124 -17.39 9.07 -7.03
N VAL A 125 -16.21 8.46 -7.19
CA VAL A 125 -15.80 7.78 -8.43
C VAL A 125 -15.64 6.29 -8.16
N PRO A 126 -15.91 5.42 -9.16
CA PRO A 126 -15.74 3.98 -9.01
C PRO A 126 -14.26 3.62 -8.90
N VAL A 127 -13.89 2.90 -7.86
CA VAL A 127 -12.52 2.41 -7.63
C VAL A 127 -12.53 0.99 -7.12
N SER A 128 -11.60 0.15 -7.58
CA SER A 128 -11.47 -1.20 -7.06
C SER A 128 -10.69 -1.27 -5.75
N VAL A 129 -9.92 -0.22 -5.44
CA VAL A 129 -9.02 -0.18 -4.28
C VAL A 129 -9.20 1.11 -3.51
N LEU A 130 -9.35 0.98 -2.19
CA LEU A 130 -9.28 2.06 -1.22
C LEU A 130 -8.08 1.86 -0.30
N TRP A 131 -7.52 2.98 0.13
CA TRP A 131 -6.34 3.04 0.99
C TRP A 131 -6.65 3.89 2.21
N MET A 132 -6.12 3.47 3.35
CA MET A 132 -6.01 4.26 4.57
C MET A 132 -4.51 4.33 4.93
N PRO A 133 -3.78 5.33 4.41
CA PRO A 133 -2.35 5.51 4.68
C PRO A 133 -2.06 5.66 6.19
N PRO A 134 -0.80 5.47 6.63
CA PRO A 134 -0.42 5.73 8.02
C PRO A 134 -0.84 7.14 8.45
N GLY A 135 -1.46 7.24 9.64
CA GLY A 135 -1.98 8.50 10.18
C GLY A 135 -3.32 8.95 9.61
N ALA A 136 -3.86 8.28 8.59
CA ALA A 136 -5.22 8.54 8.11
C ALA A 136 -6.27 7.79 8.95
N VAL A 137 -7.45 8.39 9.07
CA VAL A 137 -8.58 7.84 9.85
C VAL A 137 -9.69 7.20 9.00
N ARG A 138 -9.64 7.38 7.67
CA ARG A 138 -10.68 6.89 6.74
C ARG A 138 -10.05 6.35 5.47
N PHE A 139 -10.69 5.36 4.88
CA PHE A 139 -10.39 4.85 3.55
C PHE A 139 -10.83 5.83 2.46
N ALA A 140 -9.94 6.05 1.49
CA ALA A 140 -10.24 6.79 0.27
C ALA A 140 -9.42 6.28 -0.92
N SER A 141 -9.77 6.73 -2.12
CA SER A 141 -9.02 6.34 -3.33
C SER A 141 -7.61 6.93 -3.32
N LYS A 142 -6.67 6.28 -4.03
CA LYS A 142 -5.33 6.86 -4.25
C LYS A 142 -5.39 8.26 -4.85
N ARG A 143 -6.36 8.51 -5.74
CA ARG A 143 -6.56 9.83 -6.37
C ARG A 143 -6.87 10.91 -5.33
N HIS A 144 -7.65 10.60 -4.30
CA HIS A 144 -7.94 11.53 -3.21
C HIS A 144 -6.67 11.91 -2.44
N TRP A 145 -5.83 10.93 -2.09
CA TRP A 145 -4.57 11.17 -1.38
C TRP A 145 -3.54 11.93 -2.21
N GLY A 146 -3.63 11.84 -3.55
CA GLY A 146 -2.86 12.69 -4.45
C GLY A 146 -1.35 12.54 -4.29
N ARG A 147 -0.67 13.66 -4.01
CA ARG A 147 0.79 13.74 -3.85
C ARG A 147 1.26 13.42 -2.44
N GLN A 148 0.37 13.23 -1.47
CA GLN A 148 0.72 12.93 -0.08
C GLN A 148 1.19 11.47 0.09
N VAL A 149 0.92 10.62 -0.92
CA VAL A 149 1.22 9.19 -0.88
C VAL A 149 1.99 8.75 -2.12
N ALA A 150 2.72 7.65 -1.99
CA ALA A 150 3.33 6.94 -3.11
C ALA A 150 3.37 5.44 -2.86
N TYR A 151 3.56 4.67 -3.93
CA TYR A 151 3.85 3.24 -3.81
C TYR A 151 5.27 3.05 -3.26
N GLN A 152 5.48 1.99 -2.48
CA GLN A 152 6.78 1.64 -1.90
C GLN A 152 7.88 1.59 -2.95
N SER A 153 7.58 1.05 -4.13
CA SER A 153 8.53 0.95 -5.25
C SER A 153 9.11 2.29 -5.73
N GLN A 154 8.41 3.43 -5.50
CA GLN A 154 8.91 4.76 -5.85
C GLN A 154 10.01 5.27 -4.89
N PHE A 155 10.19 4.61 -3.75
CA PHE A 155 11.22 4.95 -2.77
C PHE A 155 12.42 4.01 -2.80
N LEU A 156 12.31 2.91 -3.55
CA LEU A 156 13.38 1.93 -3.66
C LEU A 156 14.42 2.39 -4.67
N ASP A 157 15.67 2.25 -4.25
CA ASP A 157 16.85 2.29 -5.09
C ASP A 157 16.97 1.00 -5.92
N GLN A 158 18.06 0.88 -6.68
CA GLN A 158 18.30 -0.25 -7.58
C GLN A 158 18.34 -1.58 -6.81
N THR A 159 19.09 -1.61 -5.70
CA THR A 159 19.25 -2.76 -4.80
C THR A 159 17.93 -3.16 -4.15
N GLY A 160 17.18 -2.20 -3.60
CA GLY A 160 15.87 -2.45 -3.00
C GLY A 160 14.85 -3.00 -3.99
N ARG A 161 14.87 -2.53 -5.24
CA ARG A 161 14.03 -3.09 -6.32
C ARG A 161 14.42 -4.52 -6.67
N ALA A 162 15.71 -4.83 -6.70
CA ALA A 162 16.22 -6.17 -6.96
C ALA A 162 15.79 -7.17 -5.88
N HIS A 163 15.98 -6.82 -4.60
CA HIS A 163 15.46 -7.63 -3.48
C HIS A 163 13.95 -7.88 -3.57
N GLN A 164 13.15 -6.83 -3.82
CA GLN A 164 11.70 -6.99 -4.00
C GLN A 164 11.34 -7.87 -5.21
N GLY A 165 12.11 -7.72 -6.30
CA GLY A 165 11.99 -8.53 -7.51
C GLY A 165 12.16 -10.01 -7.23
N LYS A 166 13.26 -10.39 -6.58
CA LYS A 166 13.56 -11.77 -6.16
C LYS A 166 12.47 -12.32 -5.25
N ALA A 167 12.11 -11.58 -4.18
CA ALA A 167 11.09 -12.00 -3.22
C ALA A 167 9.70 -12.20 -3.87
N LYS A 168 9.38 -11.45 -4.93
CA LYS A 168 8.14 -11.61 -5.70
C LYS A 168 8.16 -12.87 -6.56
N ILE A 169 9.29 -13.17 -7.20
CA ILE A 169 9.45 -14.38 -8.01
C ILE A 169 9.38 -15.62 -7.11
N LYS A 170 10.19 -15.64 -6.04
CA LYS A 170 10.22 -16.71 -5.03
C LYS A 170 8.83 -17.00 -4.47
N ARG A 171 8.12 -16.00 -3.93
CA ARG A 171 6.73 -16.17 -3.44
C ARG A 171 5.77 -16.74 -4.48
N ARG A 172 5.90 -16.32 -5.74
CA ARG A 172 5.03 -16.83 -6.81
C ARG A 172 5.30 -18.30 -7.10
N LEU A 173 6.56 -18.70 -7.19
CA LEU A 173 6.92 -20.10 -7.44
C LEU A 173 6.52 -21.00 -6.26
N CYS A 174 6.85 -20.60 -5.03
CA CYS A 174 6.41 -21.30 -3.81
C CYS A 174 4.88 -21.43 -3.74
N SER A 175 4.15 -20.34 -3.99
CA SER A 175 2.68 -20.36 -3.91
C SER A 175 2.03 -21.26 -4.97
N ILE A 176 2.61 -21.40 -6.16
CA ILE A 176 2.06 -22.26 -7.22
C ILE A 176 2.46 -23.72 -7.00
N GLY A 177 3.70 -23.94 -6.55
CA GLY A 177 4.26 -25.27 -6.34
C GLY A 177 4.01 -25.86 -4.96
N SER A 178 3.41 -25.10 -4.04
CA SER A 178 3.27 -25.43 -2.63
C SER A 178 4.63 -25.77 -1.98
N PHE A 179 5.67 -25.00 -2.31
CA PHE A 179 7.01 -25.15 -1.73
C PHE A 179 7.16 -24.30 -0.48
N ASP A 180 8.03 -24.74 0.44
CA ASP A 180 8.48 -23.93 1.56
C ASP A 180 9.42 -22.80 1.07
N PRO A 181 9.12 -21.52 1.33
CA PRO A 181 10.02 -20.43 0.99
C PRO A 181 11.37 -20.50 1.70
N ASP A 182 11.48 -21.07 2.89
CA ASP A 182 12.74 -21.02 3.65
C ASP A 182 13.73 -22.11 3.22
N GLU A 183 13.26 -23.11 2.48
CA GLU A 183 14.08 -24.22 1.95
C GLU A 183 14.87 -23.85 0.68
N TRP A 184 14.37 -22.89 -0.12
CA TRP A 184 14.90 -22.63 -1.46
C TRP A 184 15.29 -21.18 -1.69
N ASP A 185 16.53 -20.92 -2.11
CA ASP A 185 16.92 -19.58 -2.61
C ASP A 185 16.15 -19.25 -3.90
N PHE A 186 16.12 -20.18 -4.85
CA PHE A 186 15.24 -20.16 -6.02
C PHE A 186 14.41 -21.46 -6.07
N PRO A 187 13.08 -21.39 -5.90
CA PRO A 187 12.24 -22.59 -5.83
C PRO A 187 12.20 -23.36 -7.15
N PRO A 188 12.06 -24.70 -7.11
CA PRO A 188 11.97 -25.52 -8.32
C PRO A 188 10.73 -25.18 -9.15
N LYS A 189 10.67 -25.69 -10.37
CA LYS A 189 9.54 -25.45 -11.27
C LYS A 189 8.25 -26.09 -10.73
N PRO A 190 7.16 -25.32 -10.53
CA PRO A 190 5.88 -25.87 -10.13
C PRO A 190 5.30 -26.84 -11.16
N LYS A 191 4.61 -27.87 -10.67
CA LYS A 191 3.85 -28.81 -11.50
C LYS A 191 2.88 -28.02 -12.40
N TRP A 192 2.88 -28.33 -13.70
CA TRP A 192 2.07 -27.66 -14.76
C TRP A 192 2.53 -26.27 -15.23
N MET A 193 3.55 -25.67 -14.62
CA MET A 193 4.13 -24.45 -15.18
C MET A 193 4.78 -24.77 -16.53
N ARG A 194 4.56 -23.92 -17.55
CA ARG A 194 5.27 -24.06 -18.84
C ARG A 194 6.76 -23.77 -18.63
N GLN A 195 7.65 -24.57 -19.22
CA GLN A 195 9.11 -24.42 -19.06
C GLN A 195 9.55 -22.99 -19.38
N ARG A 196 9.17 -22.47 -20.54
CA ARG A 196 9.47 -21.10 -20.97
C ARG A 196 9.06 -19.99 -19.98
N THR A 197 8.01 -20.22 -19.18
CA THR A 197 7.60 -19.25 -18.16
C THR A 197 8.53 -19.30 -16.94
N TYR A 198 8.97 -20.51 -16.58
CA TYR A 198 9.93 -20.74 -15.51
C TYR A 198 11.31 -20.18 -15.87
N ASP A 199 11.83 -20.49 -17.07
CA ASP A 199 13.15 -19.99 -17.51
C ASP A 199 13.20 -18.45 -17.52
N LYS A 200 12.09 -17.80 -17.91
CA LYS A 200 11.97 -16.33 -17.81
C LYS A 200 11.97 -15.80 -16.37
N ALA A 201 11.48 -16.59 -15.42
CA ALA A 201 11.51 -16.23 -14.01
C ALA A 201 12.93 -16.39 -13.45
N GLU A 202 13.64 -17.44 -13.85
CA GLU A 202 15.05 -17.71 -13.52
C GLU A 202 15.98 -16.62 -14.05
N VAL A 203 15.98 -16.36 -15.37
CA VAL A 203 16.78 -15.26 -15.97
C VAL A 203 16.54 -13.91 -15.28
N LYS A 204 15.29 -13.66 -14.88
CA LYS A 204 14.95 -12.42 -14.16
C LYS A 204 15.43 -12.43 -12.72
N PHE A 205 15.46 -13.58 -12.07
CA PHE A 205 15.99 -13.75 -10.72
C PHE A 205 17.51 -13.56 -10.73
N ASP A 206 18.22 -14.19 -11.66
CA ASP A 206 19.67 -14.08 -11.83
C ASP A 206 20.08 -12.63 -12.11
N HIS A 207 19.37 -11.93 -13.00
CA HIS A 207 19.61 -10.51 -13.22
C HIS A 207 19.51 -9.67 -11.94
N TYR A 208 18.60 -10.03 -11.03
CA TYR A 208 18.52 -9.35 -9.73
C TYR A 208 19.66 -9.77 -8.79
N GLU A 209 20.12 -11.02 -8.82
CA GLU A 209 21.33 -11.45 -8.07
C GLU A 209 22.55 -10.64 -8.51
N GLU A 210 22.81 -10.54 -9.82
CA GLU A 210 23.93 -9.77 -10.37
C GLU A 210 23.90 -8.31 -9.89
N MET A 211 22.72 -7.68 -9.89
CA MET A 211 22.55 -6.31 -9.39
C MET A 211 22.85 -6.20 -7.89
N LEU A 212 22.50 -7.20 -7.10
CA LEU A 212 22.75 -7.23 -5.65
C LEU A 212 24.22 -7.50 -5.34
N GLU A 213 24.86 -8.44 -6.03
CA GLU A 213 26.29 -8.73 -5.89
C GLU A 213 27.14 -7.51 -6.21
N ALA A 214 26.85 -6.82 -7.32
CA ALA A 214 27.52 -5.58 -7.68
C ALA A 214 27.38 -4.51 -6.58
N GLY A 215 26.16 -4.30 -6.06
CA GLY A 215 25.92 -3.37 -4.96
C GLY A 215 26.59 -3.77 -3.64
N THR A 216 26.71 -5.07 -3.37
CA THR A 216 27.39 -5.61 -2.18
C THR A 216 28.89 -5.36 -2.26
N TRP A 217 29.49 -5.58 -3.44
CA TRP A 217 30.91 -5.33 -3.66
C TRP A 217 31.27 -3.84 -3.53
N GLU A 218 30.44 -2.94 -4.06
CA GLU A 218 30.62 -1.50 -3.87
C GLU A 218 30.59 -1.08 -2.40
N LEU A 219 29.70 -1.69 -1.61
CA LEU A 219 29.55 -1.40 -0.18
C LEU A 219 30.73 -1.93 0.64
N VAL A 220 31.22 -3.13 0.32
CA VAL A 220 32.44 -3.70 0.89
C VAL A 220 33.67 -2.87 0.54
N ALA A 221 33.78 -2.39 -0.71
CA ALA A 221 34.87 -1.53 -1.14
C ALA A 221 34.89 -0.19 -0.38
N ARG A 222 33.72 0.42 -0.16
CA ARG A 222 33.61 1.62 0.69
C ARG A 222 34.06 1.34 2.12
N LEU A 223 33.56 0.28 2.75
CA LEU A 223 33.94 -0.09 4.12
C LEU A 223 35.45 -0.35 4.27
N LYS A 224 36.07 -0.99 3.27
CA LYS A 224 37.52 -1.26 3.26
C LYS A 224 38.37 -0.03 2.97
N GLY A 225 37.83 1.01 2.33
CA GLY A 225 38.51 2.29 2.11
C GLY A 225 38.43 3.28 3.26
N PHE A 226 37.73 2.93 4.35
CA PHE A 226 37.65 3.72 5.60
C PHE A 226 38.60 3.22 6.70
N PHE A 227 39.45 2.22 6.41
CA PHE A 227 40.54 1.75 7.28
C PHE A 227 41.90 2.06 6.66
#